data_AF-A0A399WUH2-F1
#
_entry.id   AF-A0A399WUH2-F1
#
_cell.length_a   1.000
_cell.length_b   1.000
_cell.length_c   1.000
_cell.angle_alpha   90.00
_cell.angle_beta   90.00
_cell.angle_gamma   90.00
#
_symmetry.space_group_name_H-M   'P 1'
#
loop_
_entity.id
_entity.type
_entity.pdbx_description
1 polymer ?
#
loop_
_entity_poly.entity_id
_entity_poly.type
_entity_poly.pdbx_seq_one_letter_code
_entity_poly.pdbx_strand_id
1 'polypeptide(L)' 'MSLHYVSLLICLYTSLDQPDKQVDSSWRKEVEERIAAYQAGKIRAVTLDEVLSKYRK' A
#
# COMPACT_ATOMS: atom_id res chain seq x y z
N MET A 1 -26.79 -19.88 2.31
CA MET A 1 -26.03 -18.78 1.68
C MET A 1 -26.35 -18.81 0.19
N SER A 2 -27.10 -17.84 -0.34
CA SER A 2 -27.54 -17.91 -1.74
C SER A 2 -26.37 -17.59 -2.68
N LEU A 3 -26.22 -18.39 -3.76
CA LEU A 3 -25.16 -18.20 -4.76
C LEU A 3 -25.12 -16.79 -5.37
N HIS A 4 -26.26 -16.10 -5.36
CA HIS A 4 -26.41 -14.73 -5.85
C HIS A 4 -25.56 -13.71 -5.06
N TYR A 5 -25.49 -13.84 -3.73
CA TYR A 5 -24.71 -12.92 -2.90
C TYR A 5 -23.20 -13.06 -3.16
N VAL A 6 -22.74 -14.31 -3.31
CA VAL A 6 -21.34 -14.62 -3.63
C VAL A 6 -20.95 -14.03 -4.98
N SER A 7 -21.83 -14.14 -5.99
CA SER A 7 -21.58 -13.56 -7.32
C SER A 7 -21.48 -12.03 -7.29
N LEU A 8 -22.30 -11.35 -6.49
CA LEU A 8 -22.25 -9.89 -6.35
C LEU A 8 -20.94 -9.45 -5.69
N LEU A 9 -20.52 -10.15 -4.64
CA LEU A 9 -19.29 -9.86 -3.91
C LEU A 9 -18.06 -10.06 -4.79
N ILE A 10 -18.02 -11.13 -5.60
CA ILE A 10 -16.94 -11.36 -6.56
C ILE A 10 -16.89 -10.24 -7.59
N CYS A 11 -18.03 -9.84 -8.17
CA CYS A 11 -18.07 -8.76 -9.16
C CYS A 11 -17.57 -7.43 -8.58
N LEU A 12 -18.00 -7.09 -7.37
CA LEU A 12 -17.54 -5.90 -6.67
C LEU A 12 -16.04 -5.98 -6.39
N TYR A 13 -15.56 -7.10 -5.84
CA TYR A 13 -14.15 -7.32 -5.55
C TYR A 13 -13.31 -7.17 -6.82
N THR A 14 -13.68 -7.83 -7.92
CA THR A 14 -12.97 -7.73 -9.20
C THR A 14 -12.98 -6.31 -9.76
N SER A 15 -14.03 -5.52 -9.55
CA SER A 15 -14.06 -4.12 -9.97
C SER A 15 -13.13 -3.21 -9.17
N LEU A 16 -12.90 -3.55 -7.90
CA LEU A 16 -12.02 -2.80 -6.98
C LEU A 16 -10.56 -3.25 -7.06
N ASP A 17 -10.32 -4.49 -7.48
CA ASP A 17 -8.99 -5.09 -7.64
C ASP A 17 -8.32 -4.73 -8.97
N GLN A 18 -8.96 -3.87 -9.78
CA GLN A 18 -8.34 -3.38 -11.00
C GLN A 18 -7.24 -2.36 -10.68
N PRO A 19 -6.07 -2.47 -11.31
CA PRO A 19 -5.02 -1.48 -11.14
C PRO A 19 -5.48 -0.11 -11.67
N ASP A 20 -5.43 0.90 -10.80
CA ASP A 20 -5.67 2.28 -11.19
C ASP A 20 -4.35 2.97 -11.53
N LYS A 21 -4.16 3.27 -12.81
CA LYS A 21 -2.95 3.91 -13.32
C LYS A 21 -2.66 5.27 -12.66
N GLN A 22 -3.68 5.98 -12.19
CA GLN A 22 -3.49 7.24 -11.48
C GLN A 22 -2.89 6.98 -10.10
N VAL A 23 -3.43 5.99 -9.38
CA VAL A 23 -2.89 5.55 -8.09
C VAL A 23 -1.45 5.09 -8.27
N ASP A 24 -1.16 4.23 -9.24
CA ASP A 24 0.20 3.77 -9.53
C ASP A 24 1.18 4.92 -9.83
N SER A 25 0.74 5.91 -10.60
CA SER A 25 1.54 7.09 -10.93
C SER A 25 1.83 7.94 -9.69
N SER A 26 0.82 8.16 -8.84
CA SER A 26 0.97 8.88 -7.58
C SER A 26 1.93 8.17 -6.63
N TRP A 27 1.82 6.83 -6.49
CA TRP A 27 2.73 6.03 -5.68
C TRP A 27 4.17 6.07 -6.22
N ARG A 28 4.37 5.99 -7.54
CA ARG A 28 5.71 6.08 -8.13
C ARG A 28 6.39 7.39 -7.75
N LYS A 29 5.69 8.52 -7.97
CA LYS A 29 6.20 9.85 -7.63
C LYS A 29 6.54 9.96 -6.15
N GLU A 30 5.65 9.46 -5.29
CA GLU A 30 5.83 9.50 -3.84
C GLU A 30 7.06 8.72 -3.38
N VAL A 31 7.27 7.51 -3.92
CA VAL A 31 8.44 6.67 -3.62
C VAL A 31 9.73 7.36 -4.07
N GLU A 32 9.75 7.92 -5.28
CA GLU A 32 10.90 8.67 -5.81
C GLU A 32 11.25 9.87 -4.91
N GLU A 33 10.24 10.65 -4.49
CA GLU A 33 10.40 11.78 -3.58
C GLU A 33 10.92 11.35 -2.20
N ARG A 34 10.42 10.23 -1.65
CA ARG A 34 10.88 9.69 -0.37
C ARG A 34 12.32 9.20 -0.42
N ILE A 35 12.70 8.51 -1.48
CA ILE A 35 14.09 8.04 -1.67
C ILE A 35 15.03 9.25 -1.75
N ALA A 36 14.68 10.25 -2.57
CA ALA A 36 15.48 11.46 -2.71
C ALA A 36 15.61 12.23 -1.37
N ALA A 37 14.52 12.35 -0.61
CA ALA A 37 14.55 12.99 0.70
C ALA A 37 15.42 12.23 1.71
N TYR A 38 15.37 10.89 1.71
CA TYR A 38 16.20 10.07 2.57
C TYR A 38 17.68 10.22 2.23
N GLN A 39 18.03 10.12 0.95
CA GLN A 39 19.41 10.30 0.47
C GLN A 39 19.96 11.70 0.77
N ALA A 40 19.11 12.72 0.72
CA ALA A 40 19.45 14.10 1.07
C ALA A 40 19.49 14.36 2.60
N GLY A 41 19.22 13.36 3.44
CA GLY A 41 19.18 13.50 4.90
C GLY A 41 17.99 14.32 5.43
N LYS A 42 16.96 14.56 4.61
CA LYS A 42 15.77 15.33 4.97
C LYS A 42 14.76 14.52 5.79
N ILE A 43 14.82 13.19 5.72
CA ILE A 43 14.00 12.27 6.51
C ILE A 43 14.87 11.20 7.17
N ARG A 44 14.43 10.69 8.32
CA ARG A 44 15.13 9.63 9.07
C ARG A 44 14.47 8.28 8.78
N ALA A 45 15.30 7.24 8.67
CA ALA A 45 14.82 5.86 8.73
C ALA A 45 14.70 5.40 10.20
N VAL A 46 13.82 4.44 10.42
CA VAL A 46 13.73 3.68 11.68
C VAL A 46 14.33 2.29 11.45
N THR A 47 14.89 1.71 12.50
CA THR A 47 15.43 0.35 12.44
C THR A 47 14.31 -0.67 12.35
N LEU A 48 14.62 -1.86 11.83
CA LEU A 48 13.67 -2.97 11.80
C LEU A 48 13.19 -3.35 13.21
N ASP A 49 14.08 -3.27 14.21
CA ASP A 49 13.77 -3.58 15.60
C ASP A 49 12.69 -2.64 16.18
N GLU A 50 12.82 -1.33 15.91
CA GLU A 50 11.82 -0.32 16.28
C GLU A 50 10.46 -0.61 15.65
N VAL A 51 10.42 -1.04 14.39
CA VAL A 51 9.17 -1.43 13.69
C VAL A 51 8.54 -2.67 14.33
N LEU A 52 9.35 -3.69 14.62
CA LEU A 52 8.87 -4.97 15.15
C LEU A 52 8.55 -4.94 16.65
N SER A 53 9.01 -3.91 17.37
CA SER A 53 8.74 -3.74 18.80
C SER A 53 7.26 -3.86 19.17
N LYS A 54 6.36 -3.39 18.29
CA LYS A 54 4.90 -3.41 18.51
C LYS A 54 4.27 -4.81 18.43
N TYR A 55 4.98 -5.79 17.87
CA TYR A 55 4.49 -7.15 17.65
C TYR A 55 5.13 -8.19 18.57
N ARG A 56 6.16 -7.80 19.33
CA ARG A 56 6.76 -8.64 20.36
C ARG A 56 5.87 -8.61 21.61
N LYS A 57 4.87 -9.50 21.64
CA LYS A 57 4.20 -9.93 22.86
C LYS A 57 5.00 -11.04 23.54
#